data_AF-A0AAV0WLV0-F1
#
_entry.id   AF-A0AAV0WLV0-F1
#
_cell.length_a   1.000
_cell.length_b   1.000
_cell.length_c   1.000
_cell.angle_alpha   90.00
_cell.angle_beta   90.00
_cell.angle_gamma   90.00
#
_symmetry.space_group_name_H-M   'P 1'
#
loop_
_entity.id
_entity.type
_entity.pdbx_description
1 polymer ?
#
loop_
_entity_poly.entity_id
_entity_poly.type
_entity_poly.pdbx_seq_one_letter_code
_entity_poly.pdbx_strand_id
1 'polypeptide(L)'
;MTRRSQKQKKALLEKALLESEYRPFKDELAITSDGLLLKQNKIVIPKTLREKVVKLAHTEHQGIEKTKSLLRSKVWFPNMNKMVTAETNTCIPCQAATPKTSTNLIMSSELPPGPWENLDLDFGGPFPNGKYTLVVIDEYSRYPIVRIINNIKTEAVVYELKKNVHGIWLT
;
A
#
# COMPACT_ATOMS: atom_id res chain seq x y z
N MET A 1 -37.26 -24.85 -31.36
CA MET A 1 -36.04 -25.70 -31.16
C MET A 1 -36.45 -27.00 -30.49
N THR A 2 -36.13 -28.17 -31.08
CA THR A 2 -36.55 -29.48 -30.60
C THR A 2 -35.78 -29.92 -29.34
N ARG A 3 -36.45 -30.56 -28.37
CA ARG A 3 -35.85 -31.12 -27.13
C ARG A 3 -34.60 -31.98 -27.38
N ARG A 4 -34.51 -32.61 -28.56
CA ARG A 4 -33.37 -33.43 -29.01
C ARG A 4 -32.09 -32.60 -29.23
N SER A 5 -32.20 -31.36 -29.71
CA SER A 5 -31.09 -30.43 -29.94
C SER A 5 -30.48 -29.90 -28.63
N GLN A 6 -31.32 -29.61 -27.62
CA GLN A 6 -30.84 -29.17 -26.31
C GLN A 6 -30.10 -30.27 -25.54
N LYS A 7 -30.57 -31.52 -25.62
CA LYS A 7 -29.93 -32.66 -24.96
C LYS A 7 -28.53 -32.95 -25.51
N GLN A 8 -28.34 -32.82 -26.83
CA GLN A 8 -27.02 -32.94 -27.47
C GLN A 8 -26.06 -31.80 -27.09
N LYS A 9 -26.54 -30.55 -27.08
CA LYS A 9 -25.71 -29.40 -26.66
C LYS A 9 -25.23 -29.53 -25.21
N LYS A 10 -26.09 -29.99 -24.32
CA LYS A 10 -25.74 -30.25 -22.91
C LYS A 10 -24.65 -31.31 -22.78
N ALA A 11 -24.79 -32.45 -23.47
CA ALA A 11 -23.82 -33.54 -23.43
C ALA A 11 -22.44 -33.13 -24.00
N LEU A 12 -22.42 -32.33 -25.07
CA LEU A 12 -21.18 -31.78 -25.64
C LEU A 12 -20.48 -30.83 -24.65
N LEU A 13 -21.25 -29.96 -23.98
CA LEU A 13 -20.70 -29.06 -22.97
C LEU A 13 -20.16 -29.84 -21.76
N GLU A 14 -20.88 -30.84 -21.26
CA GLU A 14 -20.43 -31.68 -20.15
C GLU A 14 -19.12 -32.39 -20.48
N LYS A 15 -18.98 -32.93 -21.70
CA LYS A 15 -17.73 -33.54 -22.16
C LYS A 15 -16.59 -32.51 -22.23
N ALA A 16 -16.85 -31.34 -22.80
CA ALA A 16 -15.85 -30.26 -22.87
C ALA A 16 -15.42 -29.78 -21.47
N LEU A 17 -16.34 -29.78 -20.50
CA LEU A 17 -16.02 -29.42 -19.11
C LEU A 17 -15.10 -30.44 -18.43
N LEU A 18 -15.33 -31.74 -18.66
CA LEU A 18 -14.48 -32.83 -18.18
C LEU A 18 -13.04 -32.79 -18.72
N GLU A 19 -12.86 -32.22 -19.91
CA GLU A 19 -11.54 -32.06 -20.57
C GLU A 19 -10.92 -30.67 -20.33
N SER A 20 -11.56 -29.82 -19.52
CA SER A 20 -11.13 -28.43 -19.29
C SER A 20 -10.56 -28.20 -17.88
N GLU A 21 -10.05 -26.98 -17.66
CA GLU A 21 -9.66 -26.46 -16.34
C GLU A 21 -10.81 -26.41 -15.30
N TYR A 22 -12.05 -26.66 -15.73
CA TYR A 22 -13.23 -26.69 -14.86
C TYR A 22 -13.53 -28.08 -14.28
N ARG A 23 -12.83 -29.13 -14.72
CA ARG A 23 -13.01 -30.52 -14.23
C ARG A 23 -13.04 -30.65 -12.70
N PRO A 24 -12.19 -29.97 -11.92
CA PRO A 24 -12.22 -30.08 -10.45
C PRO A 24 -13.52 -29.57 -9.83
N PHE A 25 -14.27 -28.75 -10.55
CA PHE A 25 -15.49 -28.09 -10.08
C PHE A 25 -16.75 -28.69 -10.70
N LYS A 26 -16.65 -29.82 -11.43
CA LYS A 26 -17.75 -30.40 -12.22
C LYS A 26 -19.06 -30.52 -11.44
N ASP A 27 -18.99 -30.88 -10.16
CA ASP A 27 -20.14 -31.15 -9.30
C ASP A 27 -20.78 -29.85 -8.78
N GLU A 28 -20.07 -28.73 -8.88
CA GLU A 28 -20.55 -27.39 -8.52
C GLU A 28 -21.06 -26.58 -9.72
N LEU A 29 -20.99 -27.16 -10.93
CA LEU A 29 -21.34 -26.50 -12.18
C LEU A 29 -22.74 -26.86 -12.65
N ALA A 30 -23.46 -25.86 -13.12
CA ALA A 30 -24.80 -26.01 -13.70
C ALA A 30 -24.86 -25.32 -15.07
N ILE A 31 -25.64 -25.90 -15.99
CA ILE A 31 -25.91 -25.30 -17.30
C ILE A 31 -27.36 -24.84 -17.32
N THR A 32 -27.57 -23.56 -17.65
CA THR A 32 -28.90 -22.97 -17.80
C THR A 32 -29.58 -23.42 -19.11
N SER A 33 -30.89 -23.20 -19.22
CA SER A 33 -31.65 -23.44 -20.47
C SER A 33 -31.05 -22.72 -21.68
N ASP A 34 -30.42 -21.58 -21.43
CA ASP A 34 -29.90 -20.67 -22.44
C ASP A 34 -28.43 -20.97 -22.78
N GLY A 35 -27.86 -22.01 -22.18
CA GLY A 35 -26.50 -22.49 -22.47
C GLY A 35 -25.39 -21.79 -21.68
N LEU A 36 -25.73 -20.99 -20.66
CA LEU A 36 -24.73 -20.39 -19.76
C LEU A 36 -24.28 -21.41 -18.71
N LEU A 37 -22.97 -21.43 -18.47
CA LEU A 37 -22.34 -22.19 -17.41
C LEU A 37 -22.30 -21.36 -16.13
N LEU A 38 -22.80 -21.92 -15.05
CA LEU A 38 -22.83 -21.31 -13.72
C LEU A 38 -22.03 -22.16 -12.74
N LYS A 39 -21.33 -21.52 -11.81
CA LYS A 39 -20.86 -22.14 -10.56
C LYS A 39 -21.69 -21.53 -9.43
N GLN A 40 -22.53 -22.34 -8.80
CA GLN A 40 -23.57 -21.83 -7.88
C GLN A 40 -24.42 -20.76 -8.59
N ASN A 41 -24.39 -19.50 -8.13
CA ASN A 41 -25.13 -18.38 -8.72
C ASN A 41 -24.23 -17.40 -9.52
N LYS A 42 -23.08 -17.86 -10.02
CA LYS A 42 -22.08 -17.00 -10.71
C LYS A 42 -21.81 -17.50 -12.11
N ILE A 43 -21.74 -16.57 -13.07
CA ILE A 43 -21.45 -16.91 -14.47
C ILE A 43 -19.99 -17.31 -14.60
N VAL A 44 -19.74 -18.48 -15.20
CA VAL A 44 -18.38 -18.95 -15.48
C VAL A 44 -17.85 -18.27 -16.73
N ILE A 45 -16.73 -17.56 -16.59
CA ILE A 45 -16.16 -16.76 -17.68
C ILE A 45 -15.16 -17.58 -18.51
N PRO A 46 -15.38 -17.71 -19.84
CA PRO A 46 -14.44 -18.41 -20.71
C PRO A 46 -13.10 -17.69 -20.76
N LYS A 47 -12.02 -18.44 -20.99
CA LYS A 47 -10.63 -17.95 -20.93
C LYS A 47 -10.39 -16.67 -21.74
N THR A 48 -11.00 -16.57 -22.92
CA THR A 48 -10.90 -15.43 -23.84
C THR A 48 -11.47 -14.12 -23.31
N LEU A 49 -12.42 -14.17 -22.35
CA LEU A 49 -13.10 -12.99 -21.81
C LEU A 49 -12.58 -12.55 -20.44
N ARG A 50 -11.77 -13.36 -19.78
CA ARG A 50 -11.33 -13.11 -18.39
C ARG A 50 -10.60 -11.78 -18.25
N GLU A 51 -9.68 -11.48 -19.18
CA GLU A 51 -8.90 -10.23 -19.15
C GLU A 51 -9.80 -9.01 -19.25
N LYS A 52 -10.73 -9.03 -20.22
CA LYS A 52 -11.70 -7.95 -20.41
C LYS A 52 -12.57 -7.74 -19.17
N VAL A 53 -13.04 -8.82 -18.56
CA VAL A 53 -13.87 -8.76 -17.35
C VAL A 53 -13.09 -8.22 -16.15
N VAL A 54 -11.81 -8.58 -15.99
CA VAL A 54 -10.96 -8.03 -14.92
C VAL A 54 -10.67 -6.55 -15.13
N LYS A 55 -10.34 -6.13 -16.36
CA LYS A 55 -10.12 -4.72 -16.71
C LYS A 55 -11.37 -3.87 -16.47
N LEU A 56 -12.54 -4.37 -16.87
CA LEU A 56 -13.83 -3.71 -16.58
C LEU A 56 -14.10 -3.59 -15.09
N ALA A 57 -13.82 -4.66 -14.33
CA ALA A 57 -13.98 -4.61 -12.89
C ALA A 57 -12.99 -3.64 -12.24
N HIS A 58 -11.80 -3.42 -12.81
CA HIS A 58 -10.76 -2.55 -12.26
C HIS A 58 -10.82 -1.08 -12.73
N THR A 59 -11.79 -0.70 -13.58
CA THR A 59 -11.80 0.58 -14.28
C THR A 59 -11.80 1.81 -13.35
N GLU A 60 -12.31 1.69 -12.13
CA GLU A 60 -12.36 2.79 -11.15
C GLU A 60 -11.12 2.83 -10.22
N HIS A 61 -10.05 2.07 -10.51
CA HIS A 61 -8.80 2.01 -9.74
C HIS A 61 -8.97 1.78 -8.23
N GLN A 62 -10.07 1.15 -7.84
CA GLN A 62 -10.52 1.00 -6.46
C GLN A 62 -9.72 -0.02 -5.62
N GLY A 63 -8.59 -0.51 -6.16
CA GLY A 63 -7.70 -1.46 -5.51
C GLY A 63 -8.13 -2.93 -5.60
N ILE A 64 -7.27 -3.80 -5.08
CA ILE A 64 -7.35 -5.27 -5.23
C ILE A 64 -8.63 -5.85 -4.62
N GLU A 65 -8.91 -5.54 -3.36
CA GLU A 65 -10.00 -6.20 -2.63
C GLU A 65 -11.39 -5.78 -3.14
N LYS A 66 -11.57 -4.50 -3.48
CA LYS A 66 -12.81 -4.03 -4.11
C LYS A 66 -12.99 -4.63 -5.52
N THR A 67 -11.93 -4.73 -6.32
CA THR A 67 -11.99 -5.39 -7.65
C THR A 67 -12.38 -6.87 -7.51
N LYS A 68 -11.78 -7.60 -6.55
CA LYS A 68 -12.16 -8.98 -6.24
C LYS A 68 -13.62 -9.10 -5.81
N SER A 69 -14.09 -8.19 -4.95
CA SER A 69 -15.47 -8.17 -4.46
C SER A 69 -16.48 -8.00 -5.60
N LEU A 70 -16.26 -7.04 -6.49
CA LEU A 70 -17.10 -6.80 -7.67
C LEU A 70 -17.19 -8.04 -8.56
N LEU A 71 -16.06 -8.69 -8.87
CA LEU A 71 -16.06 -9.91 -9.68
C LEU A 71 -16.79 -11.05 -8.99
N ARG A 72 -16.50 -11.30 -7.71
CA ARG A 72 -17.11 -12.39 -6.92
C ARG A 72 -18.62 -12.24 -6.77
N SER A 73 -19.18 -11.05 -6.98
CA SER A 73 -20.64 -10.82 -6.92
C SER A 73 -21.39 -11.39 -8.12
N LYS A 74 -20.77 -11.49 -9.30
CA LYS A 74 -21.46 -11.85 -10.56
C LYS A 74 -20.83 -13.01 -11.32
N VAL A 75 -19.51 -13.16 -11.22
CA VAL A 75 -18.73 -14.04 -12.10
C VAL A 75 -17.75 -14.92 -11.32
N TRP A 76 -17.31 -15.99 -11.98
CA TRP A 76 -16.28 -16.87 -11.46
C TRP A 76 -15.43 -17.46 -12.59
N PHE A 77 -14.14 -17.65 -12.32
CA PHE A 77 -13.25 -18.46 -13.14
C PHE A 77 -12.02 -18.89 -12.32
N PRO A 78 -11.31 -19.97 -12.70
CA PRO A 78 -10.09 -20.41 -12.04
C PRO A 78 -9.02 -19.31 -12.00
N ASN A 79 -8.31 -19.19 -10.88
CA ASN A 79 -7.22 -18.21 -10.68
C ASN A 79 -7.62 -16.73 -10.81
N MET A 80 -8.91 -16.39 -10.66
CA MET A 80 -9.40 -15.02 -10.72
C MET A 80 -8.65 -14.05 -9.80
N ASN A 81 -8.37 -14.44 -8.56
CA ASN A 81 -7.61 -13.60 -7.62
C ASN A 81 -6.21 -13.26 -8.15
N LYS A 82 -5.52 -14.23 -8.73
CA LYS A 82 -4.16 -14.05 -9.29
C LYS A 82 -4.19 -13.06 -10.45
N MET A 83 -5.19 -13.18 -11.32
CA MET A 83 -5.39 -12.27 -12.45
C MET A 83 -5.70 -10.85 -12.00
N VAL A 84 -6.55 -10.67 -10.98
CA VAL A 84 -6.85 -9.34 -10.41
C VAL A 84 -5.59 -8.73 -9.83
N THR A 85 -4.84 -9.47 -9.00
CA THR A 85 -3.59 -8.97 -8.41
C THR A 85 -2.58 -8.55 -9.48
N ALA A 86 -2.45 -9.33 -10.57
CA ALA A 86 -1.57 -8.98 -11.67
C ALA A 86 -1.98 -7.64 -12.32
N GLU A 87 -3.26 -7.47 -12.68
CA GLU A 87 -3.78 -6.25 -13.29
C GLU A 87 -3.53 -5.01 -12.42
N THR A 88 -3.86 -5.09 -11.13
CA THR A 88 -3.65 -3.98 -10.17
C THR A 88 -2.18 -3.65 -9.93
N ASN A 89 -1.30 -4.66 -9.99
CA ASN A 89 0.14 -4.46 -9.78
C ASN A 89 0.81 -3.83 -11.00
N THR A 90 0.25 -4.01 -12.20
CA THR A 90 0.73 -3.39 -13.44
C THR A 90 0.01 -2.07 -13.78
N CYS A 91 -1.03 -1.72 -13.03
CA CYS A 91 -1.83 -0.52 -13.28
C CYS A 91 -1.08 0.76 -12.86
N ILE A 92 -0.68 1.58 -13.84
CA ILE A 92 0.10 2.81 -13.61
C ILE A 92 -0.60 3.77 -12.61
N PRO A 93 -1.89 4.12 -12.77
CA PRO A 93 -2.58 4.97 -11.79
C PRO A 93 -2.55 4.41 -10.36
N CYS A 94 -2.78 3.11 -10.17
CA CYS A 94 -2.73 2.49 -8.85
C CYS A 94 -1.31 2.50 -8.26
N GLN A 95 -0.29 2.24 -9.08
CA GLN A 95 1.11 2.27 -8.63
C GLN A 95 1.58 3.68 -8.28
N ALA A 96 1.11 4.71 -8.99
CA ALA A 96 1.42 6.10 -8.70
C ALA A 96 0.74 6.61 -7.43
N ALA A 97 -0.49 6.17 -7.16
CA ALA A 97 -1.27 6.60 -5.99
C ALA A 97 -0.92 5.84 -4.69
N THR A 98 -0.26 4.68 -4.79
CA THR A 98 0.07 3.86 -3.60
C THR A 98 1.37 4.35 -2.98
N PRO A 99 1.38 4.84 -1.72
CA PRO A 99 2.61 5.18 -1.04
C PRO A 99 3.48 3.95 -0.89
N LYS A 100 4.71 4.00 -1.41
CA LYS A 100 5.71 2.98 -1.11
C LYS A 100 6.30 3.30 0.25
N THR A 101 5.80 2.68 1.31
CA THR A 101 6.50 2.65 2.59
C THR A 101 7.71 1.75 2.43
N SER A 102 8.86 2.32 2.07
CA SER A 102 10.13 1.69 2.39
C SER A 102 10.32 1.81 3.89
N THR A 103 10.05 0.76 4.63
CA THR A 103 10.46 0.65 6.02
C THR A 103 11.98 0.49 6.02
N ASN A 104 12.70 1.61 5.84
CA ASN A 104 14.13 1.62 6.09
C ASN A 104 14.30 1.36 7.60
N LEU A 105 15.22 0.45 7.94
CA LEU A 105 15.59 0.24 9.33
C LEU A 105 16.13 1.56 9.87
N ILE A 106 15.59 2.03 10.98
CA ILE A 106 16.12 3.20 11.68
C ILE A 106 17.48 2.76 12.24
N MET A 107 18.57 3.25 11.65
CA MET A 107 19.91 3.03 12.16
C MET A 107 20.22 4.12 13.19
N SER A 108 20.74 3.72 14.36
CA SER A 108 21.29 4.65 15.32
C SER A 108 22.61 5.22 14.81
N SER A 109 22.83 6.53 14.97
CA SER A 109 24.13 7.16 14.79
C SER A 109 25.14 6.60 15.79
N GLU A 110 26.43 6.60 15.43
CA GLU A 110 27.51 6.31 16.37
C GLU A 110 27.60 7.42 17.42
N LEU A 111 27.74 7.05 18.69
CA LEU A 111 27.94 8.03 19.75
C LEU A 111 29.32 8.69 19.61
N PRO A 112 29.42 10.01 19.86
CA PRO A 112 30.70 10.69 19.84
C PRO A 112 31.65 10.15 20.94
N PRO A 113 32.98 10.32 20.79
CA PRO A 113 34.00 9.89 21.75
C PRO A 113 33.85 10.41 23.19
N GLY A 114 33.25 11.59 23.39
CA GLY A 114 33.12 12.17 24.71
C GLY A 114 32.06 13.27 24.83
N PRO A 115 31.79 13.73 26.06
CA PRO A 115 30.90 14.83 26.34
C PRO A 115 31.21 16.04 25.48
N TRP A 116 30.13 16.66 25.05
CA TRP A 116 30.06 17.90 24.35
C TRP A 116 30.51 17.86 22.89
N GLU A 117 31.35 16.92 22.43
CA GLU A 117 31.96 16.92 21.10
C GLU A 117 31.00 17.14 19.92
N ASN A 118 29.81 16.54 19.99
CA ASN A 118 28.72 16.78 19.06
C ASN A 118 27.53 17.40 19.78
N LEU A 119 26.92 18.41 19.16
CA LEU A 119 25.75 19.09 19.68
C LEU A 119 24.59 19.00 18.67
N ASP A 120 23.44 18.53 19.14
CA ASP A 120 22.18 18.61 18.43
C ASP A 120 21.47 19.92 18.81
N LEU A 121 21.10 20.72 17.80
CA LEU A 121 20.43 22.00 18.01
C LEU A 121 19.08 21.99 17.31
N ASP A 122 18.04 22.44 18.02
CA ASP A 122 16.72 22.62 17.45
C ASP A 122 16.00 23.85 18.02
N PHE A 123 14.98 24.33 17.32
CA PHE A 123 14.16 25.45 17.74
C PHE A 123 12.74 25.01 18.08
N GLY A 124 12.28 25.39 19.27
CA GLY A 124 10.87 25.39 19.62
C GLY A 124 10.25 26.76 19.36
N GLY A 125 9.09 26.77 18.71
CA GLY A 125 8.29 27.98 18.48
C GLY A 125 8.01 28.28 16.99
N PRO A 126 7.57 29.51 16.67
CA PRO A 126 7.36 30.64 17.58
C PRO A 126 6.24 30.37 18.59
N PHE A 127 6.45 30.77 19.84
CA PHE A 127 5.43 30.73 20.89
C PHE A 127 4.46 31.93 20.76
N PRO A 128 3.30 31.95 21.46
CA PRO A 128 2.34 33.05 21.36
C PRO A 128 2.90 34.45 21.68
N ASN A 129 4.00 34.52 22.43
CA ASN A 129 4.72 35.76 22.73
C ASN A 129 5.76 36.17 21.66
N GLY A 130 5.80 35.47 20.52
CA GLY A 130 6.74 35.71 19.42
C GLY A 130 8.18 35.27 19.68
N LYS A 131 8.45 34.59 20.81
CA LYS A 131 9.79 34.08 21.15
C LYS A 131 9.98 32.65 20.68
N TYR A 132 11.23 32.21 20.70
CA TYR A 132 11.66 30.86 20.38
C TYR A 132 12.46 30.29 21.55
N THR A 133 12.55 28.98 21.63
CA THR A 133 13.52 28.26 22.47
C THR A 133 14.56 27.64 21.58
N LEU A 134 15.84 27.97 21.78
CA LEU A 134 16.96 27.20 21.26
C LEU A 134 17.24 26.07 22.25
N VAL A 135 17.06 24.84 21.80
CA VAL A 135 17.41 23.62 22.53
C VAL A 135 18.74 23.14 21.98
N VAL A 136 19.70 22.94 22.87
CA VAL A 136 21.03 22.40 22.56
C VAL A 136 21.20 21.15 23.40
N ILE A 137 21.49 20.02 22.78
CA ILE A 137 21.67 18.73 23.46
C ILE A 137 23.09 18.26 23.17
N ASP A 138 23.84 17.93 24.22
CA ASP A 138 25.07 17.15 24.06
C ASP A 138 24.73 15.72 23.63
N GLU A 139 25.23 15.27 22.49
CA GLU A 139 24.90 13.96 21.93
C GLU A 139 25.44 12.81 22.81
N TYR A 140 26.56 13.02 23.52
CA TYR A 140 27.15 11.99 24.39
C TYR A 140 26.35 11.82 25.70
N SER A 141 26.26 12.88 26.50
CA SER A 141 25.64 12.83 27.82
C SER A 141 24.12 12.98 27.80
N ARG A 142 23.55 13.38 26.65
CA ARG A 142 22.14 13.77 26.50
C ARG A 142 21.73 14.93 27.39
N TYR A 143 22.69 15.74 27.84
CA TYR A 143 22.43 16.90 28.68
C TYR A 143 21.78 18.05 27.88
N PRO A 144 20.59 18.53 28.25
CA PRO A 144 19.91 19.59 27.52
C PRO A 144 20.21 20.98 28.09
N ILE A 145 20.45 21.94 27.20
CA ILE A 145 20.49 23.38 27.48
C ILE A 145 19.38 24.04 26.68
N VAL A 146 18.51 24.80 27.36
CA VAL A 146 17.40 25.52 26.72
C VAL A 146 17.55 27.02 26.93
N ARG A 147 17.48 27.78 25.84
CA ARG A 147 17.62 29.24 25.83
C ARG A 147 16.43 29.90 25.15
N ILE A 148 15.87 30.92 25.78
CA ILE A 148 14.83 31.73 25.15
C ILE A 148 15.49 32.79 24.29
N ILE A 149 15.17 32.80 22.99
CA ILE A 149 15.69 33.78 22.03
C ILE A 149 14.54 34.52 21.35
N ASN A 150 14.81 35.75 20.90
CA ASN A 150 13.79 36.59 20.26
C ASN A 150 13.67 36.36 18.75
N ASN A 151 14.63 35.66 18.12
CA ASN A 151 14.61 35.31 16.70
C ASN A 151 15.59 34.16 16.41
N ILE A 152 15.43 33.49 15.27
CA ILE A 152 16.24 32.33 14.84
C ILE A 152 17.43 32.71 13.93
N LYS A 153 17.82 33.99 13.88
CA LYS A 153 18.94 34.43 13.05
C LYS A 153 20.25 33.86 13.58
N THR A 154 21.18 33.55 12.68
CA THR A 154 22.50 32.99 12.99
C THR A 154 23.25 33.80 14.05
N GLU A 155 23.19 35.13 14.00
CA GLU A 155 23.86 36.02 14.96
C GLU A 155 23.37 35.80 16.41
N ALA A 156 22.06 35.65 16.60
CA ALA A 156 21.46 35.41 17.91
C ALA A 156 21.87 34.02 18.45
N VAL A 157 21.89 33.01 17.57
CA VAL A 157 22.29 31.64 17.91
C VAL A 157 23.77 31.61 18.30
N VAL A 158 24.65 32.19 17.49
CA VAL A 158 26.10 32.23 17.76
C VAL A 158 26.40 32.97 19.07
N TYR A 159 25.71 34.08 19.34
CA TYR A 159 25.84 34.79 20.62
C TYR A 159 25.48 33.90 21.81
N GLU A 160 24.35 33.19 21.74
CA GLU A 160 23.91 32.30 22.82
C GLU A 160 24.86 31.11 23.03
N LEU A 161 25.37 30.51 21.95
CA LEU A 161 26.32 29.40 22.03
C LEU A 161 27.66 29.83 22.64
N LYS A 162 28.24 30.96 22.18
CA LYS A 162 29.51 31.47 22.72
C LYS A 162 29.40 31.86 24.19
N LYS A 163 28.29 32.48 24.57
CA LYS A 163 28.12 33.00 25.94
C LYS A 163 27.82 31.91 26.96
N ASN A 164 27.04 30.90 26.59
CA ASN A 164 26.42 30.00 27.58
C ASN A 164 26.68 28.53 27.35
N VAL A 165 27.18 28.14 26.17
CA VAL A 165 27.59 26.76 25.90
C VAL A 165 29.10 26.65 26.04
N HIS A 166 29.89 27.52 25.41
CA HIS A 166 31.36 27.44 25.44
C HIS A 166 31.99 27.46 26.84
N GLY A 167 31.36 28.14 27.82
CA GLY A 167 31.84 28.17 29.20
C GLY A 167 31.71 26.84 29.97
N ILE A 168 30.88 25.90 29.49
CA ILE A 168 30.61 24.62 30.17
C ILE A 168 31.66 23.55 29.81
N TRP A 169 32.34 23.72 28.68
CA TRP A 169 33.38 22.80 28.19
C TRP A 169 34.75 23.00 28.84
N LEU A 170 34.95 24.13 29.52
CA LEU A 170 36.23 24.55 30.09
C LEU A 170 36.30 24.35 31.61
N THR A 171 35.27 23.74 32.21
CA THR A 171 35.15 23.43 33.65
C THR A 171 35.04 21.94 33.87
#